data_AF-A0A936V0U9-F1
#
_entry.id   AF-A0A936V0U9-F1
#
_cell.length_a   1.000
_cell.length_b   1.000
_cell.length_c   1.000
_cell.angle_alpha   90.00
_cell.angle_beta   90.00
_cell.angle_gamma   90.00
#
_symmetry.space_group_name_H-M   'P 1'
#
loop_
_entity.id
_entity.type
_entity.pdbx_description
1 polymer ?
#
loop_
_entity_poly.entity_id
_entity_poly.type
_entity_poly.pdbx_seq_one_letter_code
_entity_poly.pdbx_strand_id
1 'polypeptide(L)'
;MKGTEMKLTPVPLVWIRRQKSVGAIRRQEDIEQSRIEEYGMKTHLTILLAAVFLLTGCEKARLDQQVKELCAKDGGIKVYETVKLPAERFDQRGMINNYRPTQGENALGPEYIFKSETTYYRKGNPEMWRDHHRIFRRLDGKLLSESVSYSRRGGDLPGPWHPSSFACPKEIGLIEKTFIRSDKE
;
A
#
# COMPACT_ATOMS: atom_id res chain seq x y z
N MET A 1 -48.50 -45.71 -83.31
CA MET A 1 -47.94 -45.44 -81.97
C MET A 1 -48.55 -44.13 -81.48
N LYS A 2 -49.27 -44.16 -80.35
CA LYS A 2 -50.07 -43.06 -79.81
C LYS A 2 -49.18 -42.13 -78.99
N GLY A 3 -49.17 -40.84 -79.31
CA GLY A 3 -48.52 -39.79 -78.52
C GLY A 3 -49.41 -39.33 -77.38
N THR A 4 -48.87 -39.30 -76.17
CA THR A 4 -49.57 -38.86 -74.95
C THR A 4 -49.18 -37.42 -74.65
N GLU A 5 -50.15 -36.53 -74.72
CA GLU A 5 -50.03 -35.10 -74.44
C GLU A 5 -50.14 -34.86 -72.92
N MET A 6 -49.10 -34.35 -72.27
CA MET A 6 -49.12 -33.95 -70.86
C MET A 6 -49.58 -32.49 -70.73
N LYS A 7 -50.72 -32.29 -70.06
CA LYS A 7 -51.20 -30.96 -69.66
C LYS A 7 -50.60 -30.57 -68.30
N LEU A 8 -49.81 -29.51 -68.28
CA LEU A 8 -49.36 -28.82 -67.07
C LEU A 8 -50.49 -27.97 -66.50
N THR A 9 -50.80 -28.19 -65.22
CA THR A 9 -51.71 -27.33 -64.44
C THR A 9 -50.92 -26.21 -63.75
N PRO A 10 -51.43 -24.97 -63.73
CA PRO A 10 -50.77 -23.87 -63.04
C PRO A 10 -50.93 -23.99 -61.51
N VAL A 11 -49.80 -23.89 -60.82
CA VAL A 11 -49.72 -23.87 -59.35
C VAL A 11 -50.21 -22.51 -58.81
N PRO A 12 -51.08 -22.47 -57.80
CA PRO A 12 -51.63 -21.23 -57.26
C PRO A 12 -50.58 -20.36 -56.55
N LEU A 13 -50.52 -19.10 -56.97
CA LEU A 13 -49.57 -18.04 -56.58
C LEU A 13 -49.82 -17.44 -55.17
N VAL A 14 -50.39 -18.21 -54.23
CA VAL A 14 -50.79 -17.72 -52.90
C VAL A 14 -49.76 -18.04 -51.80
N TRP A 15 -48.75 -18.87 -52.08
CA TRP A 15 -47.78 -19.32 -51.06
C TRP A 15 -46.50 -18.47 -50.92
N ILE A 16 -46.31 -17.41 -51.71
CA ILE A 16 -45.02 -16.67 -51.77
C ILE A 16 -44.96 -15.44 -50.82
N ARG A 17 -46.07 -15.04 -50.18
CA ARG A 17 -46.08 -13.85 -49.30
C ARG A 17 -45.82 -14.11 -47.81
N ARG A 18 -45.67 -15.36 -47.37
CA ARG A 18 -45.47 -15.71 -45.94
C ARG A 18 -44.03 -16.06 -45.55
N GLN A 19 -43.08 -16.09 -46.48
CA GLN A 19 -41.66 -16.39 -46.19
C GLN A 19 -40.78 -15.15 -45.97
N LYS A 20 -41.18 -13.96 -46.43
CA LYS A 20 -40.35 -12.73 -46.26
C LYS A 20 -40.39 -12.13 -44.85
N SER A 21 -41.40 -12.41 -44.02
CA SER A 21 -41.44 -11.87 -42.65
C SER A 21 -40.64 -12.71 -41.64
N VAL A 22 -40.48 -14.02 -41.87
CA VAL A 22 -39.81 -14.92 -40.90
C VAL A 22 -38.30 -14.69 -40.86
N GLY A 23 -37.66 -14.37 -42.00
CA GLY A 23 -36.22 -14.07 -42.06
C GLY A 23 -35.82 -12.67 -41.56
N ALA A 24 -36.77 -11.75 -41.41
CA ALA A 24 -36.52 -10.43 -40.81
C ALA A 24 -36.60 -10.50 -39.28
N ILE A 25 -37.50 -11.32 -38.73
CA ILE A 25 -37.65 -11.50 -37.27
C ILE A 25 -36.44 -12.24 -36.68
N ARG A 26 -35.96 -13.33 -37.30
CA ARG A 26 -34.75 -14.03 -36.82
C ARG A 26 -33.50 -13.14 -36.77
N ARG A 27 -33.32 -12.27 -37.76
CA ARG A 27 -32.19 -11.33 -37.78
C ARG A 27 -32.25 -10.29 -36.67
N GLN A 28 -33.44 -9.95 -36.19
CA GLN A 28 -33.61 -8.98 -35.12
C GLN A 28 -33.36 -9.61 -33.74
N GLU A 29 -33.77 -10.87 -33.56
CA GLU A 29 -33.48 -11.68 -32.36
C GLU A 29 -31.96 -11.91 -32.19
N ASP A 30 -31.24 -12.24 -33.26
CA ASP A 30 -29.77 -12.46 -33.20
C ASP A 30 -28.99 -11.16 -32.83
N ILE A 31 -29.49 -9.99 -33.24
CA ILE A 31 -28.89 -8.68 -32.91
C ILE A 31 -29.17 -8.29 -31.46
N GLU A 32 -30.36 -8.61 -30.92
CA GLU A 32 -30.66 -8.38 -29.51
C GLU A 32 -29.86 -9.32 -28.61
N GLN A 33 -29.73 -10.59 -28.99
CA GLN A 33 -28.97 -11.60 -28.24
C GLN A 33 -27.48 -11.20 -28.11
N SER A 34 -26.86 -10.79 -29.22
CA SER A 34 -25.45 -10.34 -29.22
C SER A 34 -25.23 -9.06 -28.41
N ARG A 35 -26.21 -8.14 -28.40
CA ARG A 35 -26.14 -6.92 -27.57
C ARG A 35 -26.24 -7.23 -26.08
N ILE A 36 -27.11 -8.18 -25.68
CA ILE A 36 -27.25 -8.61 -24.28
C ILE A 36 -25.98 -9.28 -23.77
N GLU A 37 -25.32 -10.11 -24.59
CA GLU A 37 -24.04 -10.74 -24.22
C GLU A 37 -22.92 -9.69 -24.04
N GLU A 38 -22.88 -8.66 -24.89
CA GLU A 38 -21.93 -7.56 -24.75
C GLU A 38 -22.18 -6.72 -23.48
N TYR A 39 -23.43 -6.45 -23.13
CA TYR A 39 -23.78 -5.74 -21.88
C TYR A 39 -23.51 -6.58 -20.63
N GLY A 40 -23.72 -7.90 -20.68
CA GLY A 40 -23.41 -8.82 -19.58
C GLY A 40 -21.92 -8.90 -19.31
N MET A 41 -21.09 -9.03 -20.35
CA MET A 41 -19.64 -9.11 -20.18
C MET A 41 -19.04 -7.81 -19.60
N LYS A 42 -19.55 -6.64 -20.02
CA LYS A 42 -19.10 -5.33 -19.49
C LYS A 42 -19.47 -5.15 -18.02
N THR A 43 -20.69 -5.52 -17.64
CA THR A 43 -21.14 -5.41 -16.25
C THR A 43 -20.35 -6.32 -15.32
N HIS A 44 -20.08 -7.57 -15.70
CA HIS A 44 -19.23 -8.47 -14.91
C HIS A 44 -17.79 -7.96 -14.75
N LEU A 45 -17.17 -7.42 -15.80
CA LEU A 45 -15.83 -6.84 -15.71
C LEU A 45 -15.78 -5.65 -14.76
N THR A 46 -16.78 -4.76 -14.80
CA THR A 46 -16.86 -3.61 -13.87
C THR A 46 -17.02 -4.04 -12.41
N ILE A 47 -17.84 -5.06 -12.14
CA ILE A 47 -18.04 -5.59 -10.78
C ILE A 47 -16.74 -6.22 -10.26
N LEU A 48 -16.04 -6.99 -11.09
CA LEU A 48 -14.77 -7.61 -10.72
C LEU A 48 -13.70 -6.56 -10.41
N LEU A 49 -13.58 -5.52 -11.24
CA LEU A 49 -12.66 -4.42 -10.99
C LEU A 49 -13.01 -3.71 -9.67
N ALA A 50 -14.27 -3.36 -9.45
CA ALA A 50 -14.71 -2.71 -8.21
C ALA A 50 -14.40 -3.55 -6.95
N ALA A 51 -14.60 -4.87 -7.02
CA ALA A 51 -14.28 -5.77 -5.91
C ALA A 51 -12.78 -5.78 -5.58
N VAL A 52 -11.89 -5.77 -6.59
CA VAL A 52 -10.44 -5.69 -6.40
C VAL A 52 -10.03 -4.36 -5.74
N PHE A 53 -10.64 -3.24 -6.14
CA PHE A 53 -10.38 -1.94 -5.51
C PHE A 53 -10.79 -1.91 -4.02
N LEU A 54 -11.93 -2.51 -3.67
CA LEU A 54 -12.41 -2.55 -2.28
C LEU A 54 -11.51 -3.40 -1.38
N LEU A 55 -11.03 -4.56 -1.88
CA LEU A 55 -10.23 -5.48 -1.07
C LEU A 55 -8.83 -4.93 -0.75
N THR A 56 -8.22 -4.16 -1.67
CA THR A 56 -6.86 -3.62 -1.46
C THR A 56 -6.82 -2.46 -0.47
N GLY A 57 -7.85 -1.62 -0.43
CA GLY A 57 -7.93 -0.49 0.51
C GLY A 57 -8.14 -0.89 1.98
N CYS A 58 -8.92 -1.94 2.23
CA CYS A 58 -9.27 -2.38 3.59
C CYS A 58 -8.05 -2.79 4.41
N GLU A 59 -7.13 -3.55 3.82
CA GLU A 59 -5.97 -4.06 4.54
C GLU A 59 -4.98 -2.95 4.91
N LYS A 60 -4.80 -1.98 4.01
CA LYS A 60 -3.99 -0.78 4.26
C LYS A 60 -4.55 0.02 5.43
N ALA A 61 -5.86 0.31 5.42
CA ALA A 61 -6.51 1.07 6.48
C ALA A 61 -6.45 0.34 7.84
N ARG A 62 -6.63 -0.98 7.84
CA ARG A 62 -6.51 -1.82 9.03
C ARG A 62 -5.10 -1.74 9.65
N LEU A 63 -4.06 -1.80 8.82
CA LEU A 63 -2.67 -1.67 9.30
C LEU A 63 -2.33 -0.25 9.74
N ASP A 64 -2.85 0.79 9.10
CA ASP A 64 -2.70 2.17 9.58
C ASP A 64 -3.29 2.35 10.97
N GLN A 65 -4.48 1.76 11.22
CA GLN A 65 -5.07 1.73 12.55
C GLN A 65 -4.20 0.96 13.54
N GLN A 66 -3.68 -0.21 13.15
CA GLN A 66 -2.78 -1.00 14.00
C GLN A 66 -1.49 -0.24 14.36
N VAL A 67 -0.90 0.49 13.41
CA VAL A 67 0.25 1.38 13.65
C VAL A 67 -0.09 2.45 14.67
N LYS A 68 -1.27 3.10 14.56
CA LYS A 68 -1.72 4.11 15.53
C LYS A 68 -1.92 3.53 16.92
N GLU A 69 -2.55 2.36 17.03
CA GLU A 69 -2.80 1.70 18.31
C GLU A 69 -1.51 1.30 19.01
N LEU A 70 -0.52 0.76 18.28
CA LEU A 70 0.78 0.43 18.86
C LEU A 70 1.55 1.70 19.24
N CYS A 71 1.56 2.70 18.36
CA CYS A 71 2.20 3.98 18.63
C CYS A 71 1.63 4.66 19.88
N ALA A 72 0.32 4.56 20.13
CA ALA A 72 -0.31 5.09 21.33
C ALA A 72 0.09 4.35 22.62
N LYS A 73 0.53 3.09 22.54
CA LYS A 73 0.93 2.29 23.69
C LYS A 73 2.37 2.59 24.13
N ASP A 74 3.31 2.59 23.21
CA ASP A 74 4.74 2.76 23.52
C ASP A 74 5.53 3.59 22.49
N GLY A 75 4.90 4.06 21.42
CA GLY A 75 5.53 4.92 20.44
C GLY A 75 5.90 6.28 21.02
N GLY A 76 6.99 6.86 20.51
CA GLY A 76 7.52 8.12 21.05
C GLY A 76 8.98 8.01 21.44
N ILE A 77 9.49 9.14 21.94
CA ILE A 77 10.82 9.25 22.54
C ILE A 77 10.65 9.32 24.06
N LYS A 78 11.37 8.47 24.79
CA LYS A 78 11.49 8.53 26.24
C LYS A 78 12.93 8.91 26.58
N VAL A 79 13.10 10.00 27.31
CA VAL A 79 14.41 10.46 27.81
C VAL A 79 14.43 10.21 29.31
N TYR A 80 15.34 9.35 29.76
CA TYR A 80 15.54 9.04 31.18
C TYR A 80 16.60 9.94 31.82
N GLU A 81 17.63 10.28 31.04
CA GLU A 81 18.69 11.19 31.46
C GLU A 81 19.15 12.02 30.27
N THR A 82 19.21 13.33 30.47
CA THR A 82 19.75 14.27 29.49
C THR A 82 21.22 14.53 29.81
N VAL A 83 22.08 14.51 28.80
CA VAL A 83 23.52 14.69 28.96
C VAL A 83 23.95 16.04 28.41
N LYS A 84 24.61 16.84 29.25
CA LYS A 84 25.26 18.08 28.83
C LYS A 84 26.57 17.74 28.12
N LEU A 85 26.66 18.10 26.84
CA LEU A 85 27.88 17.97 26.06
C LEU A 85 28.50 19.36 25.80
N PRO A 86 29.84 19.45 25.72
CA PRO A 86 30.51 20.71 25.44
C PRO A 86 30.19 21.18 24.01
N ALA A 87 30.18 22.50 23.79
CA ALA A 87 29.64 23.11 22.57
C ALA A 87 30.35 22.63 21.28
N GLU A 88 31.62 22.25 21.38
CA GLU A 88 32.44 21.75 20.27
C GLU A 88 31.93 20.41 19.70
N ARG A 89 31.11 19.68 20.47
CA ARG A 89 30.48 18.43 20.01
C ARG A 89 29.28 18.67 19.09
N PHE A 90 28.83 19.92 18.94
CA PHE A 90 27.70 20.28 18.09
C PHE A 90 28.15 21.05 16.85
N ASP A 91 27.46 20.82 15.73
CA ASP A 91 27.64 21.58 14.51
C ASP A 91 26.94 22.96 14.60
N GLN A 92 27.08 23.77 13.55
CA GLN A 92 26.44 25.09 13.48
C GLN A 92 24.90 25.03 13.49
N ARG A 93 24.31 23.86 13.21
CA ARG A 93 22.86 23.60 13.22
C ARG A 93 22.37 23.04 14.55
N GLY A 94 23.27 22.78 15.51
CA GLY A 94 22.95 22.19 16.80
C GLY A 94 22.78 20.67 16.77
N MET A 95 23.23 19.98 15.71
CA MET A 95 23.30 18.53 15.64
C MET A 95 24.65 18.03 16.18
N ILE A 96 24.73 16.80 16.67
CA ILE A 96 26.00 16.24 17.17
C ILE A 96 26.94 15.93 16.00
N ASN A 97 28.10 16.58 15.98
CA ASN A 97 29.13 16.44 14.93
C ASN A 97 29.60 14.99 14.73
N ASN A 98 29.56 14.18 15.79
CA ASN A 98 30.09 12.82 15.80
C ASN A 98 29.06 11.75 15.44
N TYR A 99 27.83 12.11 15.04
CA TYR A 99 26.85 11.12 14.64
C TYR A 99 27.23 10.49 13.29
N ARG A 100 27.64 9.22 13.31
CA ARG A 100 28.06 8.44 12.14
C ARG A 100 27.26 7.13 12.06
N PRO A 101 26.10 7.10 11.38
CA PRO A 101 25.23 5.92 11.37
C PRO A 101 25.90 4.65 10.79
N THR A 102 26.93 4.81 9.96
CA THR A 102 27.70 3.70 9.39
C THR A 102 28.61 2.98 10.39
N GLN A 103 28.82 3.54 11.59
CA GLN A 103 29.67 2.95 12.63
C GLN A 103 28.90 2.00 13.57
N GLY A 104 27.64 1.67 13.24
CA GLY A 104 26.82 0.75 14.02
C GLY A 104 26.66 1.21 15.46
N GLU A 105 27.01 0.36 16.42
CA GLU A 105 26.91 0.67 17.85
C GLU A 105 27.75 1.89 18.29
N ASN A 106 28.81 2.24 17.55
CA ASN A 106 29.68 3.38 17.86
C ASN A 106 29.26 4.67 17.13
N ALA A 107 28.03 4.74 16.62
CA ALA A 107 27.54 5.89 15.86
C ALA A 107 27.57 7.22 16.63
N LEU A 108 27.70 7.22 17.96
CA LEU A 108 27.77 8.42 18.81
C LEU A 108 29.16 8.64 19.43
N GLY A 109 30.20 8.00 18.89
CA GLY A 109 31.56 8.05 19.40
C GLY A 109 31.86 7.01 20.47
N PRO A 110 33.03 7.08 21.14
CA PRO A 110 33.48 6.04 22.07
C PRO A 110 32.72 6.03 23.41
N GLU A 111 32.12 7.16 23.79
CA GLU A 111 31.49 7.37 25.10
C GLU A 111 30.06 6.80 25.20
N TYR A 112 29.40 6.61 24.05
CA TYR A 112 28.00 6.21 23.97
C TYR A 112 27.79 5.05 23.00
N ILE A 113 26.78 4.24 23.28
CA ILE A 113 26.39 3.10 22.44
C ILE A 113 25.02 3.42 21.84
N PHE A 114 24.91 3.40 20.51
CA PHE A 114 23.66 3.55 19.78
C PHE A 114 23.17 2.19 19.27
N LYS A 115 22.10 1.64 19.85
CA LYS A 115 21.51 0.38 19.36
C LYS A 115 20.29 0.67 18.51
N SER A 116 20.22 0.01 17.36
CA SER A 116 19.09 0.06 16.44
C SER A 116 18.56 -1.36 16.21
N GLU A 117 17.27 -1.57 16.46
CA GLU A 117 16.62 -2.86 16.26
C GLU A 117 15.35 -2.67 15.44
N THR A 118 15.20 -3.44 14.37
CA THR A 118 14.01 -3.45 13.52
C THR A 118 13.30 -4.79 13.66
N THR A 119 12.05 -4.77 14.11
CA THR A 119 11.20 -5.95 14.24
C THR A 119 10.09 -5.91 13.21
N TYR A 120 10.06 -6.88 12.30
CA TYR A 120 8.99 -7.00 11.30
C TYR A 120 7.79 -7.75 11.89
N TYR A 121 6.62 -7.11 11.91
CA TYR A 121 5.36 -7.78 12.23
C TYR A 121 4.74 -8.44 11.01
N ARG A 122 5.01 -7.88 9.83
CA ARG A 122 4.58 -8.40 8.55
C ARG A 122 5.59 -8.03 7.48
N LYS A 123 5.95 -8.99 6.65
CA LYS A 123 6.78 -8.80 5.45
C LYS A 123 5.93 -8.91 4.19
N GLY A 124 6.29 -8.20 3.12
CA GLY A 124 5.59 -8.25 1.82
C GLY A 124 4.85 -6.94 1.47
N ASN A 125 3.76 -7.03 0.73
CA ASN A 125 2.95 -5.87 0.34
C ASN A 125 1.51 -6.01 0.87
N PRO A 126 1.10 -5.28 1.93
CA PRO A 126 1.86 -4.31 2.71
C PRO A 126 2.88 -4.94 3.68
N GLU A 127 3.90 -4.15 4.01
CA GLU A 127 4.92 -4.42 5.03
C GLU A 127 4.66 -3.57 6.28
N MET A 128 4.91 -4.12 7.47
CA MET A 128 4.80 -3.39 8.73
C MET A 128 5.90 -3.81 9.70
N TRP A 129 6.57 -2.82 10.31
CA TRP A 129 7.67 -3.04 11.25
C TRP A 129 7.68 -2.01 12.38
N ARG A 130 8.48 -2.31 13.41
CA ARG A 130 8.82 -1.46 14.54
C ARG A 130 10.32 -1.19 14.53
N ASP A 131 10.71 0.08 14.62
CA ASP A 131 12.09 0.48 14.85
C ASP A 131 12.25 0.94 16.30
N HIS A 132 13.25 0.37 17.00
CA HIS A 132 13.58 0.66 18.39
C HIS A 132 15.04 1.11 18.48
N HIS A 133 15.22 2.40 18.73
CA HIS A 133 16.52 3.01 18.94
C HIS A 133 16.76 3.22 20.43
N ARG A 134 17.96 2.93 20.91
CA ARG A 134 18.36 3.08 22.31
C ARG A 134 19.75 3.70 22.40
N ILE A 135 19.92 4.64 23.32
CA ILE A 135 21.22 5.28 23.60
C ILE A 135 21.66 4.91 25.00
N PHE A 136 22.83 4.29 25.11
CA PHE A 136 23.44 3.95 26.39
C PHE A 136 24.72 4.75 26.60
N ARG A 137 25.01 5.10 27.85
CA ARG A 137 26.32 5.59 28.27
C ARG A 137 27.24 4.38 28.48
N ARG A 138 28.44 4.41 27.88
CA ARG A 138 29.38 3.27 27.94
C ARG A 138 30.00 3.08 29.33
N LEU A 139 30.24 4.19 30.06
CA LEU A 139 30.91 4.18 31.35
C LEU A 139 30.21 3.27 32.39
N ASP A 140 28.88 3.33 32.44
CA ASP A 140 28.06 2.63 33.42
C ASP A 140 26.99 1.71 32.80
N GLY A 141 26.88 1.69 31.46
CA GLY A 141 25.88 0.92 30.74
C GLY A 141 24.45 1.46 30.90
N LYS A 142 24.26 2.67 31.43
CA LYS A 142 22.93 3.22 31.71
C LYS A 142 22.20 3.62 30.43
N LEU A 143 20.93 3.25 30.32
CA LEU A 143 20.03 3.69 29.24
C LEU A 143 19.66 5.17 29.46
N LEU A 144 20.12 6.04 28.56
CA LEU A 144 19.86 7.48 28.61
C LEU A 144 18.51 7.81 27.98
N SER A 145 18.20 7.17 26.84
CA SER A 145 16.97 7.42 26.11
C SER A 145 16.65 6.27 25.16
N GLU A 146 15.38 6.18 24.79
CA GLU A 146 14.90 5.28 23.75
C GLU A 146 13.84 5.95 22.85
N SER A 147 13.76 5.50 21.61
CA SER A 147 12.72 5.88 20.66
C SER A 147 12.11 4.64 20.06
N VAL A 148 10.79 4.58 20.05
CA VAL A 148 10.03 3.54 19.36
C VAL A 148 9.20 4.18 18.27
N SER A 149 9.29 3.62 17.07
CA SER A 149 8.45 4.01 15.94
C SER A 149 7.90 2.79 15.22
N TYR A 150 6.73 2.97 14.62
CA TYR A 150 5.99 1.98 13.88
C TYR A 150 5.74 2.51 12.48
N SER A 151 6.00 1.67 11.48
CA SER A 151 5.87 2.05 10.09
C SER A 151 5.17 0.96 9.29
N ARG A 152 4.36 1.39 8.33
CA ARG A 152 3.81 0.57 7.26
C ARG A 152 4.28 1.11 5.91
N ARG A 153 4.59 0.22 4.98
CA ARG A 153 4.84 0.53 3.56
C ARG A 153 4.01 -0.37 2.65
N GLY A 154 3.50 0.19 1.56
CA GLY A 154 2.69 -0.53 0.58
C GLY A 154 1.23 -0.71 1.00
N GLY A 155 0.58 -1.71 0.42
CA GLY A 155 -0.87 -1.92 0.43
C GLY A 155 -1.57 -1.21 -0.73
N ASP A 156 -0.82 -0.66 -1.68
CA ASP A 156 -1.33 -0.01 -2.88
C ASP A 156 -1.43 -1.01 -4.04
N LEU A 157 -2.22 -0.65 -5.05
CA LEU A 157 -2.34 -1.42 -6.28
C LEU A 157 -0.97 -1.53 -6.99
N PRO A 158 -0.65 -2.68 -7.59
CA PRO A 158 0.59 -2.86 -8.32
C PRO A 158 0.69 -1.84 -9.47
N GLY A 159 1.82 -1.15 -9.57
CA GLY A 159 2.03 -0.14 -10.61
C GLY A 159 3.41 0.54 -10.49
N PRO A 160 3.75 1.45 -11.42
CA PRO A 160 5.04 2.14 -11.45
C PRO A 160 5.19 3.24 -10.38
N TRP A 161 4.20 3.41 -9.50
CA TRP A 161 4.14 4.42 -8.46
C TRP A 161 4.92 3.98 -7.22
N HIS A 162 5.45 4.94 -6.45
CA HIS A 162 6.04 4.63 -5.15
C HIS A 162 4.96 4.10 -4.19
N PRO A 163 5.26 3.03 -3.41
CA PRO A 163 4.33 2.54 -2.42
C PRO A 163 4.11 3.61 -1.34
N SER A 164 2.87 3.79 -0.94
CA SER A 164 2.50 4.66 0.16
C SER A 164 3.10 4.17 1.48
N SER A 165 3.34 5.09 2.39
CA SER A 165 3.81 4.78 3.74
C SER A 165 2.99 5.51 4.79
N PHE A 166 3.02 4.98 6.01
CA PHE A 166 2.47 5.64 7.19
C PHE A 166 3.35 5.27 8.37
N ALA A 167 3.76 6.27 9.14
CA ALA A 167 4.68 6.11 10.26
C ALA A 167 4.19 6.90 11.47
N CYS A 168 4.51 6.39 12.66
CA CYS A 168 4.21 7.03 13.93
C CYS A 168 5.29 6.67 14.97
N PRO A 169 5.75 7.61 15.82
CA PRO A 169 5.40 9.04 15.87
C PRO A 169 6.00 9.83 14.69
N LYS A 170 5.51 11.07 14.47
CA LYS A 170 6.14 12.01 13.53
C LYS A 170 7.38 12.68 14.10
N GLU A 171 7.48 12.73 15.43
CA GLU A 171 8.64 13.30 16.11
C GLU A 171 9.87 12.43 15.86
N ILE A 172 10.83 13.03 15.18
CA ILE A 172 12.18 12.53 15.02
C ILE A 172 13.10 13.27 15.97
N GLY A 173 14.23 12.67 16.31
CA GLY A 173 15.31 13.35 17.02
C GLY A 173 15.59 12.83 18.43
N LEU A 174 15.80 11.51 18.54
CA LEU A 174 16.21 10.88 19.79
C LEU A 174 17.52 11.50 20.32
N ILE A 175 18.47 11.74 19.43
CA ILE A 175 19.83 12.23 19.76
C ILE A 175 19.73 13.66 20.31
N GLU A 176 19.00 14.52 19.62
CA GLU A 176 18.79 15.93 19.95
C GLU A 176 18.08 16.12 21.30
N LYS A 177 17.15 15.22 21.64
CA LYS A 177 16.47 15.23 22.95
C LYS A 177 17.33 14.66 24.08
N THR A 178 18.33 13.83 23.75
CA THR A 178 19.21 13.18 24.74
C THR A 178 20.39 14.06 25.12
N PHE A 179 20.96 14.77 24.14
CA PHE A 179 22.17 15.56 24.34
C PHE A 179 21.87 17.04 24.18
N ILE A 180 22.10 17.79 25.25
CA ILE A 180 21.93 19.24 25.27
C ILE A 180 23.29 19.92 25.29
N ARG A 181 23.34 21.11 24.69
CA ARG A 181 24.53 21.95 24.72
C ARG A 181 24.72 22.53 26.13
N SER A 182 25.95 22.51 26.62
CA SER A 182 26.29 23.04 27.96
C SER A 182 26.17 24.56 28.08
N ASP A 183 26.16 25.30 26.97
CA ASP A 183 26.20 26.77 26.92
C ASP A 183 24.81 27.45 26.81
N LYS A 184 23.73 26.67 26.78
CA LYS A 184 22.35 27.16 26.55
C LYS A 184 21.47 27.17 27.81
N GLU A 185 22.04 27.44 28.98
CA GLU A 185 21.29 27.56 30.24
C GLU A 185 21.17 29.01 30.71
#